data_AF-A0A7Y2AZH5-F1
#
_entry.id   AF-A0A7Y2AZH5-F1
#
_cell.length_a   1.000
_cell.length_b   1.000
_cell.length_c   1.000
_cell.angle_alpha   90.00
_cell.angle_beta   90.00
_cell.angle_gamma   90.00
#
_symmetry.space_group_name_H-M   'P 1'
#
loop_
_entity.id
_entity.type
_entity.pdbx_description
1 polymer ?
#
loop_
_entity_poly.entity_id
_entity_poly.type
_entity_poly.pdbx_seq_one_letter_code
_entity_poly.pdbx_strand_id
1 'polypeptide(L)'
;MSKALEIDSDHPAANAYLAWDTMLVNGDYINAAEQFERALGIDPYDWEVLRGNILFASIIGRTDIADVLGRIAITRNPLCGPCHRHVSRSLFRAGLFDLAEISLLNVMDLLPPGRSTTELALIRYMKGDHDGLQRVASDYLARARPEDQDIAIVRHIELLGAVLRGETGGLQVEIDEFAHRWGDRHLRSCAELYAETGQLDKAFELFERGYGTQYNSDLAAGLMNPLFRKMTEDPRWKAWQEKAGIAPHQLAVIEYQPNLPPAEGLVKLKPGDLASE
;
A
#
# COMPACT_ATOMS: atom_id res chain seq x y z
N MET A 1 17.87 14.18 5.81
CA MET A 1 17.89 14.44 4.35
C MET A 1 18.40 15.84 4.02
N SER A 2 17.99 16.90 4.74
CA SER A 2 18.48 18.28 4.52
C SER A 2 20.00 18.41 4.41
N LYS A 3 20.77 17.83 5.34
CA LYS A 3 22.25 17.86 5.31
C LYS A 3 22.85 17.19 4.06
N ALA A 4 22.22 16.15 3.51
CA ALA A 4 22.72 15.49 2.30
C ALA A 4 22.51 16.39 1.07
N LEU A 5 21.35 17.06 0.99
CA LEU A 5 21.03 18.02 -0.07
C LEU A 5 21.82 19.34 0.03
N GLU A 6 22.27 19.71 1.22
CA GLU A 6 23.21 20.83 1.43
C GLU A 6 24.61 20.53 0.87
N ILE A 7 25.00 19.25 0.83
CA ILE A 7 26.30 18.79 0.32
C ILE A 7 26.23 18.47 -1.17
N ASP A 8 25.17 17.78 -1.59
CA ASP A 8 24.89 17.41 -2.96
C ASP A 8 23.39 17.59 -3.24
N SER A 9 23.05 18.72 -3.86
CA SER A 9 21.68 19.06 -4.20
C SER A 9 21.05 18.10 -5.21
N ASP A 10 21.88 17.36 -5.96
CA ASP A 10 21.44 16.41 -6.97
C ASP A 10 21.61 14.96 -6.51
N HIS A 11 21.71 14.71 -5.20
CA HIS A 11 21.71 13.33 -4.71
C HIS A 11 20.33 12.68 -4.97
N PRO A 12 20.23 11.59 -5.78
CA PRO A 12 18.95 11.07 -6.26
C PRO A 12 18.07 10.54 -5.13
N ALA A 13 18.60 9.65 -4.28
CA ALA A 13 17.83 9.11 -3.16
C ALA A 13 17.40 10.21 -2.17
N ALA A 14 18.26 11.18 -1.85
CA ALA A 14 17.91 12.27 -0.93
C ALA A 14 16.75 13.13 -1.46
N ASN A 15 16.74 13.42 -2.77
CA ASN A 15 15.62 14.08 -3.43
C ASN A 15 14.34 13.23 -3.37
N ALA A 16 14.42 11.92 -3.64
CA ALA A 16 13.26 11.02 -3.54
C ALA A 16 12.69 10.91 -2.12
N TYR A 17 13.55 10.91 -1.10
CA TYR A 17 13.11 10.92 0.31
C TYR A 17 12.48 12.26 0.70
N LEU A 18 12.99 13.39 0.21
CA LEU A 18 12.38 14.70 0.42
C LEU A 18 10.98 14.75 -0.20
N ALA A 19 10.83 14.25 -1.42
CA ALA A 19 9.54 14.16 -2.11
C ALA A 19 8.54 13.29 -1.34
N TRP A 20 9.01 12.18 -0.78
CA TRP A 20 8.20 11.31 0.05
C TRP A 20 7.68 12.00 1.31
N ASP A 21 8.54 12.73 2.02
CA ASP A 21 8.18 13.51 3.21
C ASP A 21 7.19 14.62 2.86
N THR A 22 7.48 15.37 1.80
CA THR A 22 6.62 16.42 1.25
C THR A 22 5.22 15.89 0.93
N MET A 23 5.13 14.71 0.32
CA MET A 23 3.87 14.03 0.02
C MET A 23 3.13 13.56 1.29
N LEU A 24 3.76 12.72 2.12
CA LEU A 24 3.03 11.97 3.16
C LEU A 24 2.95 12.68 4.51
N VAL A 25 3.86 13.60 4.80
CA VAL A 25 3.86 14.38 6.05
C VAL A 25 3.17 15.71 5.83
N ASN A 26 3.52 16.44 4.76
CA ASN A 26 2.95 17.76 4.51
C ASN A 26 1.65 17.73 3.71
N GLY A 27 1.32 16.60 3.06
CA GLY A 27 0.16 16.51 2.16
C GLY A 27 0.33 17.34 0.89
N ASP A 28 1.56 17.68 0.52
CA ASP A 28 1.88 18.56 -0.60
C ASP A 28 2.28 17.76 -1.83
N TYR A 29 1.28 17.28 -2.55
CA TYR A 29 1.47 16.42 -3.72
C TYR A 29 1.98 17.19 -4.95
N ILE A 30 1.76 18.51 -5.01
CA ILE A 30 2.23 19.35 -6.11
C ILE A 30 3.75 19.46 -6.03
N ASN A 31 4.28 19.90 -4.90
CA ASN A 31 5.74 20.03 -4.73
C ASN A 31 6.43 18.66 -4.72
N ALA A 32 5.76 17.61 -4.23
CA ALA A 32 6.28 16.25 -4.33
C ALA A 32 6.44 15.80 -5.79
N ALA A 33 5.54 16.18 -6.71
CA ALA A 33 5.63 15.84 -8.13
C ALA A 33 6.94 16.34 -8.74
N GLU A 34 7.24 17.64 -8.58
CA GLU A 34 8.46 18.26 -9.11
C GLU A 34 9.73 17.60 -8.55
N GLN A 35 9.73 17.29 -7.26
CA GLN A 35 10.87 16.64 -6.59
C GLN A 35 11.07 15.20 -7.06
N PHE A 36 9.98 14.46 -7.28
CA PHE A 36 10.01 13.11 -7.81
C PHE A 36 10.49 13.07 -9.26
N GLU A 37 10.02 13.98 -10.11
CA GLU A 37 10.50 14.15 -11.48
C GLU A 37 11.99 14.48 -11.54
N ARG A 38 12.44 15.41 -10.69
CA ARG A 38 13.86 15.74 -10.56
C ARG A 38 14.68 14.51 -10.17
N ALA A 39 14.23 13.73 -9.17
CA ALA A 39 14.92 12.53 -8.73
C ALA A 39 15.04 11.49 -9.86
N LEU A 40 13.98 11.29 -10.65
CA LEU A 40 14.01 10.43 -11.84
C LEU A 40 14.94 10.97 -12.94
N GLY A 41 15.00 12.29 -13.11
CA GLY A 41 15.89 12.93 -14.08
C GLY A 41 17.38 12.75 -13.74
N ILE A 42 17.70 12.62 -12.46
CA ILE A 42 19.07 12.39 -11.98
C ILE A 42 19.50 10.93 -12.18
N ASP A 43 18.73 9.98 -11.64
CA ASP A 43 18.98 8.55 -11.82
C ASP A 43 17.65 7.79 -11.95
N PRO A 44 17.22 7.45 -13.18
CA PRO A 44 15.96 6.75 -13.41
C PRO A 44 16.03 5.25 -13.07
N TYR A 45 17.17 4.75 -12.59
CA TYR A 45 17.37 3.34 -12.25
C TYR A 45 17.74 3.09 -10.79
N ASP A 46 17.90 4.15 -9.99
CA ASP A 46 18.09 4.04 -8.55
C ASP A 46 16.80 3.49 -7.91
N TRP A 47 16.92 2.44 -7.10
CA TRP A 47 15.75 1.79 -6.49
C TRP A 47 15.01 2.71 -5.50
N GLU A 48 15.72 3.54 -4.75
CA GLU A 48 15.12 4.48 -3.80
C GLU A 48 14.35 5.58 -4.52
N VAL A 49 14.80 5.98 -5.71
CA VAL A 49 14.04 6.84 -6.63
C VAL A 49 12.82 6.10 -7.15
N LEU A 50 13.00 4.92 -7.75
CA LEU A 50 11.90 4.15 -8.35
C LEU A 50 10.77 3.85 -7.35
N ARG A 51 11.09 3.42 -6.13
CA ARG A 51 10.08 3.06 -5.11
C ARG A 51 9.19 4.24 -4.72
N GLY A 52 9.78 5.44 -4.58
CA GLY A 52 9.06 6.66 -4.25
C GLY A 52 8.13 7.09 -5.36
N ASN A 53 8.65 7.08 -6.58
CA ASN A 53 7.89 7.42 -7.78
C ASN A 53 6.76 6.42 -8.09
N ILE A 54 6.95 5.12 -7.86
CA ILE A 54 5.88 4.10 -7.96
C ILE A 54 4.76 4.41 -6.97
N LEU A 55 5.10 4.70 -5.70
CA LEU A 55 4.11 5.03 -4.68
C LEU A 55 3.36 6.32 -5.04
N PHE A 56 4.09 7.37 -5.42
CA PHE A 56 3.52 8.66 -5.79
C PHE A 56 2.55 8.52 -6.96
N ALA A 57 3.02 7.94 -8.07
CA ALA A 57 2.21 7.69 -9.26
C ALA A 57 0.94 6.88 -8.93
N SER A 58 1.07 5.88 -8.05
CA SER A 58 -0.07 5.09 -7.56
C SER A 58 -1.07 5.91 -6.74
N ILE A 59 -0.63 6.85 -5.89
CA ILE A 59 -1.52 7.68 -5.08
C ILE A 59 -2.26 8.72 -5.94
N ILE A 60 -1.57 9.33 -6.91
CA ILE A 60 -2.18 10.34 -7.78
C ILE A 60 -3.00 9.75 -8.94
N GLY A 61 -3.18 8.42 -8.97
CA GLY A 61 -3.98 7.73 -10.01
C GLY A 61 -3.28 7.55 -11.36
N ARG A 62 -1.97 7.84 -11.46
CA ARG A 62 -1.14 7.59 -12.64
C ARG A 62 -0.62 6.16 -12.67
N THR A 63 -1.56 5.21 -12.71
CA THR A 63 -1.26 3.76 -12.73
C THR A 63 -0.44 3.36 -13.96
N ASP A 64 -0.58 4.07 -15.08
CA ASP A 64 0.23 3.92 -16.29
C ASP A 64 1.72 4.14 -16.01
N ILE A 65 2.07 5.23 -15.31
CA ILE A 65 3.45 5.51 -14.93
C ILE A 65 3.94 4.53 -13.87
N ALA A 66 3.10 4.22 -12.87
CA ALA A 66 3.46 3.29 -11.81
C ALA A 66 3.79 1.88 -12.35
N ASP A 67 3.06 1.41 -13.37
CA ASP A 67 3.35 0.16 -14.06
C ASP A 67 4.71 0.18 -14.75
N VAL A 68 4.99 1.22 -15.56
CA VAL A 68 6.27 1.31 -16.28
C VAL A 68 7.46 1.35 -15.30
N LEU A 69 7.40 2.19 -14.27
CA LEU A 69 8.43 2.28 -13.25
C LEU A 69 8.59 0.96 -12.47
N GLY A 70 7.48 0.31 -12.16
CA GLY A 70 7.45 -1.00 -11.54
C GLY A 70 8.18 -2.04 -12.37
N ARG A 71 7.87 -2.11 -13.67
CA ARG A 71 8.49 -3.01 -14.64
C ARG A 71 9.98 -2.74 -14.82
N ILE A 72 10.42 -1.47 -14.79
CA ILE A 72 11.84 -1.11 -14.76
C ILE A 72 12.52 -1.70 -13.52
N ALA A 73 11.95 -1.48 -12.34
CA ALA A 73 12.54 -1.94 -11.08
C ALA A 73 12.73 -3.46 -11.04
N ILE A 74 11.68 -4.22 -11.39
CA ILE A 74 11.72 -5.69 -11.37
C ILE A 74 12.54 -6.29 -12.51
N THR A 75 12.64 -5.62 -13.67
CA THR A 75 13.51 -6.08 -14.77
C THR A 75 14.98 -5.96 -14.38
N ARG A 76 15.34 -4.85 -13.72
CA ARG A 76 16.72 -4.60 -13.29
C ARG A 76 17.14 -5.50 -12.13
N ASN A 77 16.25 -5.70 -11.16
CA ASN A 77 16.51 -6.59 -10.03
C ASN A 77 15.28 -7.47 -9.74
N PRO A 78 15.20 -8.67 -10.37
CA PRO A 78 14.08 -9.59 -10.16
C PRO A 78 13.92 -10.08 -8.72
N LEU A 79 14.96 -10.02 -7.89
CA LEU A 79 14.95 -10.46 -6.49
C LEU A 79 14.77 -9.30 -5.50
N CYS A 80 14.51 -8.09 -5.99
CA CYS A 80 14.24 -6.95 -5.13
C CYS A 80 12.85 -7.08 -4.48
N GLY A 81 12.81 -7.70 -3.30
CA GLY A 81 11.57 -7.86 -2.52
C GLY A 81 10.79 -6.55 -2.33
N PRO A 82 11.44 -5.45 -1.89
CA PRO A 82 10.80 -4.14 -1.81
C PRO A 82 10.20 -3.66 -3.15
N CYS A 83 10.88 -3.89 -4.29
CA CYS A 83 10.38 -3.54 -5.63
C CYS A 83 9.05 -4.18 -5.92
N HIS A 84 9.02 -5.51 -5.82
CA HIS A 84 7.81 -6.28 -6.03
C HIS A 84 6.69 -5.90 -5.07
N ARG A 85 7.00 -5.62 -3.81
CA ARG A 85 6.00 -5.15 -2.84
C ARG A 85 5.38 -3.80 -3.24
N HIS A 86 6.17 -2.85 -3.73
CA HIS A 86 5.65 -1.57 -4.20
C HIS A 86 4.79 -1.69 -5.46
N VAL A 87 5.21 -2.55 -6.39
CA VAL A 87 4.43 -2.90 -7.60
C VAL A 87 3.11 -3.55 -7.21
N SER A 88 3.14 -4.56 -6.34
CA SER A 88 1.95 -5.24 -5.80
C SER A 88 0.96 -4.26 -5.18
N ARG A 89 1.42 -3.33 -4.33
CA ARG A 89 0.56 -2.29 -3.73
C ARG A 89 -0.07 -1.37 -4.77
N SER A 90 0.68 -0.98 -5.80
CA SER A 90 0.15 -0.14 -6.87
C SER A 90 -0.96 -0.87 -7.64
N LEU A 91 -0.71 -2.11 -8.03
CA LEU A 91 -1.68 -2.98 -8.71
C LEU A 91 -2.92 -3.24 -7.84
N PHE A 92 -2.73 -3.48 -6.54
CA PHE A 92 -3.82 -3.67 -5.58
C PHE A 92 -4.74 -2.45 -5.50
N ARG A 93 -4.20 -1.24 -5.41
CA ARG A 93 -5.01 0.00 -5.42
C ARG A 93 -5.73 0.22 -6.74
N ALA A 94 -5.13 -0.21 -7.85
CA ALA A 94 -5.75 -0.18 -9.17
C ALA A 94 -6.81 -1.29 -9.38
N GLY A 95 -7.04 -2.16 -8.40
CA GLY A 95 -7.99 -3.28 -8.50
C GLY A 95 -7.47 -4.47 -9.33
N LEU A 96 -6.19 -4.47 -9.72
CA LEU A 96 -5.56 -5.53 -10.52
C LEU A 96 -5.02 -6.63 -9.60
N PHE A 97 -5.91 -7.28 -8.86
CA PHE A 97 -5.56 -8.17 -7.75
C PHE A 97 -4.73 -9.40 -8.17
N ASP A 98 -4.99 -9.99 -9.33
CA ASP A 98 -4.21 -11.14 -9.82
C ASP A 98 -2.76 -10.76 -10.11
N LEU A 99 -2.54 -9.59 -10.72
CA LEU A 99 -1.19 -9.10 -10.98
C LEU A 99 -0.49 -8.68 -9.69
N ALA A 100 -1.24 -8.09 -8.74
CA ALA A 100 -0.72 -7.73 -7.42
C ALA A 100 -0.21 -8.97 -6.66
N GLU A 101 -0.96 -10.07 -6.73
CA GLU A 101 -0.61 -11.36 -6.13
C GLU A 101 0.64 -11.96 -6.76
N ILE A 102 0.71 -12.02 -8.10
CA ILE A 102 1.88 -12.52 -8.83
C ILE A 102 3.13 -11.77 -8.41
N SER A 103 3.06 -10.43 -8.40
CA SER A 103 4.23 -9.62 -8.03
C SER A 103 4.68 -9.90 -6.61
N LEU A 104 3.75 -10.06 -5.65
CA LEU A 104 4.12 -10.31 -4.26
C LEU A 104 4.66 -11.73 -4.03
N LEU A 105 4.04 -12.75 -4.61
CA LEU A 105 4.41 -14.16 -4.41
C LEU A 105 5.80 -14.48 -4.94
N ASN A 106 6.22 -13.87 -6.06
CA ASN A 106 7.55 -14.07 -6.65
C ASN A 106 8.73 -13.79 -5.70
N VAL A 107 8.50 -12.98 -4.66
CA VAL A 107 9.53 -12.61 -3.68
C VAL A 107 9.12 -12.91 -2.24
N MET A 108 7.98 -13.57 -2.04
CA MET A 108 7.39 -13.68 -0.70
C MET A 108 8.37 -14.35 0.26
N ASP A 109 9.10 -15.37 -0.18
CA ASP A 109 10.11 -16.09 0.60
C ASP A 109 11.36 -15.25 0.95
N LEU A 110 11.59 -14.16 0.23
CA LEU A 110 12.70 -13.23 0.48
C LEU A 110 12.29 -12.11 1.44
N LEU A 111 11.00 -11.93 1.66
CA LEU A 111 10.47 -10.86 2.51
C LEU A 111 10.36 -11.33 3.97
N PRO A 112 10.67 -10.46 4.94
CA PRO A 112 10.31 -10.71 6.33
C PRO A 112 8.81 -10.99 6.45
N PRO A 113 8.41 -12.00 7.23
CA PRO A 113 7.00 -12.27 7.47
C PRO A 113 6.35 -11.08 8.19
N GLY A 114 5.03 -10.94 8.02
CA GLY A 114 4.24 -9.90 8.68
C GLY A 114 3.61 -8.93 7.70
N ARG A 115 4.28 -7.82 7.37
CA ARG A 115 3.66 -6.76 6.53
C ARG A 115 3.30 -7.25 5.12
N SER A 116 4.10 -8.11 4.52
CA SER A 116 3.79 -8.79 3.25
C SER A 116 2.67 -9.82 3.39
N THR A 117 2.57 -10.50 4.54
CA THR A 117 1.48 -11.42 4.87
C THR A 117 0.14 -10.70 4.91
N THR A 118 0.07 -9.54 5.58
CA THR A 118 -1.14 -8.73 5.61
C THR A 118 -1.53 -8.29 4.19
N GLU A 119 -0.58 -7.88 3.36
CA GLU A 119 -0.88 -7.49 1.98
C GLU A 119 -1.41 -8.63 1.12
N LEU A 120 -0.81 -9.82 1.21
CA LEU A 120 -1.32 -11.01 0.52
C LEU A 120 -2.74 -11.36 1.00
N ALA A 121 -3.01 -11.27 2.30
CA ALA A 121 -4.33 -11.48 2.85
C ALA A 121 -5.36 -10.48 2.30
N LEU A 122 -5.02 -9.19 2.23
CA LEU A 122 -5.90 -8.19 1.64
C LEU A 122 -6.17 -8.47 0.15
N ILE A 123 -5.16 -8.88 -0.61
CA ILE A 123 -5.32 -9.28 -2.02
C ILE A 123 -6.29 -10.47 -2.13
N ARG A 124 -6.10 -11.52 -1.35
CA ARG A 124 -6.97 -12.72 -1.33
C ARG A 124 -8.40 -12.38 -0.90
N TYR A 125 -8.56 -11.51 0.11
CA TYR A 125 -9.86 -10.99 0.53
C TYR A 125 -10.57 -10.26 -0.61
N MET A 126 -9.87 -9.35 -1.31
CA MET A 126 -10.45 -8.61 -2.43
C MET A 126 -10.80 -9.48 -3.63
N LYS A 127 -10.12 -10.63 -3.79
CA LYS A 127 -10.46 -11.66 -4.79
C LYS A 127 -11.63 -12.55 -4.38
N GLY A 128 -12.08 -12.48 -3.13
CA GLY A 128 -13.07 -13.40 -2.58
C GLY A 128 -12.55 -14.84 -2.39
N ASP A 129 -11.22 -15.02 -2.33
CA ASP A 129 -10.58 -16.33 -2.20
C ASP A 129 -10.54 -16.77 -0.74
N HIS A 130 -11.62 -17.42 -0.28
CA HIS A 130 -11.75 -17.91 1.09
C HIS A 130 -10.63 -18.86 1.50
N ASP A 131 -10.37 -19.86 0.65
CA ASP A 131 -9.40 -20.91 0.96
C ASP A 131 -7.98 -20.34 0.94
N GLY A 132 -7.67 -19.48 -0.03
CA GLY A 132 -6.40 -18.77 -0.11
C GLY A 132 -6.16 -17.87 1.09
N LEU A 133 -7.17 -17.10 1.52
CA LEU A 133 -7.08 -16.26 2.70
C LEU A 133 -6.76 -17.06 3.98
N GLN A 134 -7.41 -18.22 4.16
CA GLN A 134 -7.13 -19.10 5.30
C GLN A 134 -5.71 -19.68 5.26
N ARG A 135 -5.22 -20.05 4.07
CA ARG A 135 -3.84 -20.53 3.88
C ARG A 135 -2.81 -19.47 4.29
N VAL A 136 -3.02 -18.19 3.96
CA VAL A 136 -2.09 -17.10 4.32
C VAL A 136 -1.80 -17.06 5.83
N ALA A 137 -2.81 -17.27 6.68
CA ALA A 137 -2.62 -17.30 8.14
C ALA A 137 -1.78 -18.50 8.60
N SER A 138 -2.02 -19.68 8.03
CA SER A 138 -1.28 -20.91 8.36
C SER A 138 0.17 -20.83 7.89
N ASP A 139 0.40 -20.32 6.67
CA ASP A 139 1.74 -20.17 6.10
C ASP A 139 2.57 -19.16 6.89
N TYR A 140 1.95 -18.07 7.37
CA TYR A 140 2.62 -17.11 8.24
C TYR A 140 3.11 -17.75 9.54
N LEU A 141 2.26 -18.53 10.21
CA LEU A 141 2.62 -19.23 11.45
C LEU A 141 3.72 -20.27 11.21
N ALA A 142 3.74 -20.93 10.05
CA ALA A 142 4.78 -21.90 9.69
C ALA A 142 6.13 -21.24 9.37
N ARG A 143 6.12 -20.03 8.79
CA ARG A 143 7.32 -19.32 8.35
C ARG A 143 7.95 -18.43 9.43
N ALA A 144 7.13 -17.79 10.26
CA ALA A 144 7.59 -16.89 11.31
C ALA A 144 8.01 -17.68 12.55
N ARG A 145 9.19 -17.34 13.11
CA ARG A 145 9.59 -17.88 14.42
C ARG A 145 8.57 -17.46 15.49
N PRO A 146 8.24 -18.32 16.47
CA PRO A 146 7.23 -18.01 17.48
C PRO A 146 7.42 -16.65 18.19
N GLU A 147 8.67 -16.25 18.44
CA GLU A 147 9.02 -14.97 19.06
C GLU A 147 8.78 -13.74 18.16
N ASP A 148 8.75 -13.93 16.84
CA ASP A 148 8.53 -12.88 15.84
C ASP A 148 7.06 -12.83 15.36
N GLN A 149 6.22 -13.77 15.82
CA GLN A 149 4.82 -13.86 15.42
C GLN A 149 4.00 -12.73 16.05
N ASP A 150 3.61 -11.76 15.22
CA ASP A 150 2.52 -10.86 15.55
C ASP A 150 1.16 -11.55 15.34
N ILE A 151 0.58 -12.06 16.44
CA ILE A 151 -0.72 -12.73 16.45
C ILE A 151 -1.86 -11.84 15.95
N ALA A 152 -1.71 -10.50 16.01
CA ALA A 152 -2.73 -9.60 15.47
C ALA A 152 -2.91 -9.77 13.96
N ILE A 153 -1.87 -10.16 13.23
CA ILE A 153 -1.95 -10.42 11.79
C ILE A 153 -2.85 -11.62 11.53
N VAL A 154 -2.66 -12.71 12.26
CA VAL A 154 -3.50 -13.91 12.15
C VAL A 154 -4.96 -13.59 12.50
N ARG A 155 -5.18 -12.89 13.62
CA ARG A 155 -6.53 -12.48 14.03
C ARG A 155 -7.21 -11.58 13.01
N HIS A 156 -6.48 -10.65 12.40
CA HIS A 156 -7.01 -9.81 11.34
C HIS A 156 -7.47 -10.65 10.13
N ILE A 157 -6.64 -11.62 9.70
CA ILE A 157 -6.96 -12.52 8.58
C ILE A 157 -8.19 -13.37 8.88
N GLU A 158 -8.30 -13.92 10.09
CA GLU A 158 -9.45 -14.70 10.54
C GLU A 158 -10.75 -13.88 10.49
N LEU A 159 -10.70 -12.63 10.98
CA LEU A 159 -11.84 -11.72 10.97
C LEU A 159 -12.24 -11.32 9.55
N LEU A 160 -11.29 -11.02 8.67
CA LEU A 160 -11.57 -10.81 7.24
C LEU A 160 -12.21 -12.05 6.60
N GLY A 161 -11.76 -13.24 6.97
CA GLY A 161 -12.38 -14.50 6.51
C GLY A 161 -13.83 -14.65 6.98
N ALA A 162 -14.12 -14.31 8.23
CA ALA A 162 -15.48 -14.32 8.78
C ALA A 162 -16.40 -13.31 8.08
N VAL A 163 -15.88 -12.09 7.83
CA VAL A 163 -16.57 -11.06 7.04
C VAL A 163 -16.89 -11.60 5.64
N LEU A 164 -15.90 -12.19 4.96
CA LEU A 164 -16.05 -12.69 3.61
C LEU A 164 -17.11 -13.81 3.53
N ARG A 165 -17.19 -14.68 4.55
CA ARG A 165 -18.21 -15.74 4.66
C ARG A 165 -19.59 -15.24 5.08
N GLY A 166 -19.73 -13.95 5.38
CA GLY A 166 -21.00 -13.36 5.83
C GLY A 166 -21.41 -13.83 7.23
N GLU A 167 -20.46 -14.20 8.09
CA GLU A 167 -20.74 -14.58 9.46
C GLU A 167 -21.23 -13.36 10.25
N THR A 168 -22.36 -13.50 10.94
CA THR A 168 -22.99 -12.40 11.70
C THR A 168 -23.04 -12.65 13.20
N GLY A 169 -22.92 -13.90 13.65
CA GLY A 169 -22.98 -14.26 15.05
C GLY A 169 -21.73 -13.84 15.82
N GLY A 170 -21.81 -12.74 16.57
CA GLY A 170 -20.72 -12.28 17.45
C GLY A 170 -19.56 -11.59 16.75
N LEU A 171 -19.53 -11.53 15.41
CA LEU A 171 -18.41 -10.96 14.65
C LEU A 171 -18.08 -9.51 15.06
N GLN A 172 -19.10 -8.70 15.33
CA GLN A 172 -18.88 -7.32 15.77
C GLN A 172 -18.16 -7.25 17.13
N VAL A 173 -18.47 -8.17 18.04
CA VAL A 173 -17.81 -8.24 19.36
C VAL A 173 -16.34 -8.58 19.18
N GLU A 174 -16.03 -9.56 18.34
CA GLU A 174 -14.65 -9.96 18.04
C GLU A 174 -13.84 -8.83 17.37
N ILE A 175 -14.46 -8.07 16.46
CA ILE A 175 -13.82 -6.88 15.84
C ILE A 175 -13.58 -5.80 16.89
N ASP A 176 -14.55 -5.53 17.77
CA ASP A 176 -14.41 -4.55 18.84
C ASP A 176 -13.29 -4.95 19.83
N GLU A 177 -13.21 -6.23 20.20
CA GLU A 177 -12.13 -6.79 21.02
C GLU A 177 -10.78 -6.69 20.32
N PHE A 178 -10.72 -6.98 19.02
CA PHE A 178 -9.52 -6.80 18.21
C PHE A 178 -9.04 -5.34 18.23
N ALA A 179 -9.96 -4.40 17.98
CA ALA A 179 -9.65 -2.97 17.99
C ALA A 179 -9.23 -2.48 19.38
N HIS A 180 -9.86 -2.97 20.44
CA HIS A 180 -9.48 -2.65 21.82
C HIS A 180 -8.05 -3.11 22.14
N ARG A 181 -7.69 -4.34 21.73
CA ARG A 181 -6.40 -4.94 22.08
C ARG A 181 -5.24 -4.47 21.20
N TRP A 182 -5.50 -4.16 19.93
CA TRP A 182 -4.45 -3.89 18.93
C TRP A 182 -4.58 -2.56 18.19
N GLY A 183 -5.61 -1.76 18.46
CA GLY A 183 -5.90 -0.52 17.72
C GLY A 183 -4.81 0.55 17.74
N ASP A 184 -3.85 0.49 18.66
CA ASP A 184 -2.72 1.43 18.71
C ASP A 184 -1.56 1.06 17.78
N ARG A 185 -1.42 -0.24 17.46
CA ARG A 185 -0.34 -0.78 16.60
C ARG A 185 -0.85 -1.21 15.23
N HIS A 186 -2.12 -1.61 15.15
CA HIS A 186 -2.79 -2.15 13.95
C HIS A 186 -4.00 -1.29 13.57
N LEU A 187 -3.84 0.03 13.69
CA LEU A 187 -4.91 1.00 13.44
C LEU A 187 -5.57 0.81 12.06
N ARG A 188 -4.75 0.60 11.02
CA ARG A 188 -5.23 0.35 9.66
C ARG A 188 -6.09 -0.93 9.58
N SER A 189 -5.61 -2.05 10.12
CA SER A 189 -6.35 -3.32 10.14
C SER A 189 -7.69 -3.18 10.87
N CYS A 190 -7.74 -2.42 11.96
CA CYS A 190 -8.98 -2.16 12.68
C CYS A 190 -9.95 -1.31 11.84
N ALA A 191 -9.44 -0.28 11.16
CA ALA A 191 -10.27 0.56 10.30
C ALA A 191 -10.80 -0.21 9.08
N GLU A 192 -9.98 -1.08 8.49
CA GLU A 192 -10.35 -1.99 7.40
C GLU A 192 -11.53 -2.88 7.81
N LEU A 193 -11.44 -3.53 8.97
CA LEU A 193 -12.52 -4.35 9.51
C LEU A 193 -13.80 -3.54 9.72
N TYR A 194 -13.74 -2.40 10.42
CA TYR A 194 -14.91 -1.56 10.65
C TYR A 194 -15.54 -1.05 9.35
N ALA A 195 -14.74 -0.68 8.36
CA ALA A 195 -15.23 -0.26 7.06
C ALA A 195 -15.96 -1.40 6.35
N GLU A 196 -15.37 -2.60 6.34
CA GLU A 196 -15.96 -3.77 5.69
C GLU A 196 -17.22 -4.28 6.38
N THR A 197 -17.38 -4.10 7.69
CA THR A 197 -18.61 -4.47 8.42
C THR A 197 -19.64 -3.34 8.54
N GLY A 198 -19.32 -2.14 8.03
CA GLY A 198 -20.24 -1.00 7.93
C GLY A 198 -20.28 -0.09 9.16
N GLN A 199 -19.37 -0.23 10.11
CA GLN A 199 -19.25 0.63 11.30
C GLN A 199 -18.41 1.86 10.96
N LEU A 200 -18.90 2.64 9.99
CA LEU A 200 -18.15 3.74 9.38
C LEU A 200 -17.73 4.80 10.40
N ASP A 201 -18.55 5.06 11.43
CA ASP A 201 -18.20 5.99 12.51
C ASP A 201 -16.93 5.59 13.25
N LYS A 202 -16.79 4.29 13.59
CA LYS A 202 -15.59 3.75 14.24
C LYS A 202 -14.39 3.76 13.28
N ALA A 203 -14.61 3.49 11.99
CA ALA A 203 -13.54 3.59 11.00
C ALA A 203 -13.01 5.03 10.87
N PHE A 204 -13.89 6.03 10.82
CA PHE A 204 -13.50 7.44 10.78
C PHE A 204 -12.84 7.92 12.09
N GLU A 205 -13.27 7.43 13.24
CA GLU A 205 -12.61 7.72 14.53
C GLU A 205 -11.14 7.26 14.51
N LEU A 206 -10.86 6.07 13.97
CA LEU A 206 -9.49 5.59 13.83
C LEU A 206 -8.66 6.45 12.87
N PHE A 207 -9.25 6.93 11.77
CA PHE A 207 -8.58 7.84 10.86
C PHE A 207 -8.20 9.16 11.55
N GLU A 208 -9.12 9.74 12.33
CA GLU A 208 -8.83 10.94 13.12
C GLU A 208 -7.73 10.69 14.14
N ARG A 209 -7.78 9.54 14.83
CA ARG A 209 -6.78 9.18 15.83
C ARG A 209 -5.37 8.99 15.26
N GLY A 210 -5.26 8.46 14.05
CA GLY A 210 -3.96 8.25 13.41
C GLY A 210 -3.43 9.50 12.68
N TYR A 211 -4.28 10.49 12.40
CA TYR A 211 -3.87 11.73 11.75
C TYR A 211 -2.92 12.55 12.61
N GLY A 212 -1.88 13.13 12.00
CA GLY A 212 -0.84 13.87 12.71
C GLY A 212 0.07 13.02 13.61
N THR A 213 -0.05 11.69 13.56
CA THR A 213 0.85 10.75 14.23
C THR A 213 1.81 10.10 13.22
N GLN A 214 2.70 9.23 13.70
CA GLN A 214 3.55 8.40 12.84
C GLN A 214 2.77 7.53 11.83
N TYR A 215 1.46 7.31 12.04
CA TYR A 215 0.59 6.52 11.17
C TYR A 215 -0.08 7.33 10.06
N ASN A 216 0.13 8.65 10.01
CA ASN A 216 -0.47 9.53 9.01
C ASN A 216 -0.17 9.08 7.58
N SER A 217 1.06 8.65 7.33
CA SER A 217 1.52 8.15 6.03
C SER A 217 0.84 6.85 5.60
N ASP A 218 0.68 5.90 6.53
CA ASP A 218 0.01 4.62 6.30
C ASP A 218 -1.52 4.81 6.11
N LEU A 219 -2.11 5.85 6.72
CA LEU A 219 -3.52 6.23 6.55
C LEU A 219 -3.79 7.03 5.26
N ALA A 220 -2.96 8.03 4.94
CA ALA A 220 -3.08 8.79 3.70
C ALA A 220 -2.91 7.89 2.46
N ALA A 221 -1.90 7.01 2.48
CA ALA A 221 -1.73 5.98 1.47
C ALA A 221 -2.81 4.88 1.54
N GLY A 222 -3.53 4.82 2.66
CA GLY A 222 -4.66 3.95 2.94
C GLY A 222 -5.97 4.45 2.34
N LEU A 223 -6.14 5.75 2.08
CA LEU A 223 -7.36 6.28 1.42
C LEU A 223 -7.56 5.68 0.01
N MET A 224 -6.52 5.15 -0.61
CA MET A 224 -6.61 4.43 -1.90
C MET A 224 -6.81 2.92 -1.75
N ASN A 225 -6.97 2.42 -0.52
CA ASN A 225 -7.19 1.01 -0.24
C ASN A 225 -8.63 0.59 -0.62
N PRO A 226 -8.81 -0.42 -1.48
CA PRO A 226 -10.13 -0.94 -1.87
C PRO A 226 -11.03 -1.42 -0.72
N LEU A 227 -10.48 -1.72 0.46
CA LEU A 227 -11.28 -2.06 1.65
C LEU A 227 -12.07 -0.87 2.22
N PHE A 228 -11.74 0.36 1.83
CA PHE A 228 -12.52 1.53 2.24
C PHE A 228 -13.60 1.92 1.22
N ARG A 229 -13.89 1.07 0.22
CA ARG A 229 -14.90 1.36 -0.82
C ARG A 229 -16.26 1.76 -0.24
N LYS A 230 -16.68 1.14 0.88
CA LYS A 230 -17.95 1.47 1.58
C LYS A 230 -17.94 2.85 2.24
N MET A 231 -16.76 3.41 2.55
CA MET A 231 -16.63 4.75 3.10
C MET A 231 -16.72 5.83 2.02
N THR A 232 -16.44 5.51 0.74
CA THR A 232 -16.36 6.51 -0.34
C THR A 232 -17.65 7.26 -0.63
N GLU A 233 -18.80 6.68 -0.25
CA GLU A 233 -20.13 7.29 -0.39
C GLU A 233 -20.47 8.27 0.75
N ASP A 234 -19.76 8.17 1.89
CA ASP A 234 -19.98 9.03 3.06
C ASP A 234 -19.38 10.44 2.82
N PRO A 235 -20.11 11.54 3.07
CA PRO A 235 -19.58 12.90 2.88
C PRO A 235 -18.29 13.18 3.64
N ARG A 236 -18.07 12.55 4.81
CA ARG A 236 -16.84 12.69 5.61
C ARG A 236 -15.62 12.21 4.84
N TRP A 237 -15.78 11.24 3.93
CA TRP A 237 -14.69 10.74 3.10
C TRP A 237 -14.09 11.83 2.22
N LYS A 238 -14.94 12.65 1.59
CA LYS A 238 -14.48 13.76 0.73
C LYS A 238 -13.70 14.79 1.54
N ALA A 239 -14.21 15.16 2.72
CA ALA A 239 -13.51 16.06 3.64
C ALA A 239 -12.14 15.50 4.06
N TRP A 240 -12.07 14.19 4.27
CA TRP A 240 -10.81 13.50 4.56
C TRP A 240 -9.83 13.52 3.40
N GLN A 241 -10.29 13.29 2.16
CA GLN A 241 -9.44 13.40 0.98
C GLN A 241 -8.90 14.82 0.82
N GLU A 242 -9.72 15.83 1.04
CA GLU A 242 -9.32 17.25 0.98
C GLU A 242 -8.27 17.58 2.05
N LYS A 243 -8.50 17.15 3.29
CA LYS A 243 -7.58 17.30 4.42
C LYS A 243 -6.25 16.59 4.16
N ALA A 244 -6.28 15.45 3.47
CA ALA A 244 -5.10 14.67 3.13
C ALA A 244 -4.42 15.10 1.82
N GLY A 245 -4.93 16.12 1.11
CA GLY A 245 -4.33 16.62 -0.14
C GLY A 245 -4.58 15.74 -1.37
N ILE A 246 -5.49 14.77 -1.29
CA ILE A 246 -5.73 13.77 -2.34
C ILE A 246 -7.16 13.78 -2.88
N ALA A 247 -7.91 14.85 -2.66
CA ALA A 247 -9.21 15.00 -3.31
C ALA A 247 -9.04 15.02 -4.84
N PRO A 248 -10.01 14.49 -5.61
CA PRO A 248 -9.88 14.41 -7.07
C PRO A 248 -9.50 15.74 -7.74
N HIS A 249 -10.01 16.87 -7.25
CA HIS A 249 -9.68 18.19 -7.78
C HIS A 249 -8.27 18.67 -7.40
N GLN A 250 -7.72 18.25 -6.26
CA GLN A 250 -6.34 18.54 -5.85
C GLN A 250 -5.34 17.70 -6.65
N LEU A 251 -5.69 16.45 -6.98
CA LEU A 251 -4.86 15.59 -7.80
C LEU A 251 -4.89 15.97 -9.28
N ALA A 252 -6.03 16.44 -9.79
CA ALA A 252 -6.21 16.78 -11.20
C ALA A 252 -5.33 17.95 -11.69
N VAL A 253 -4.83 18.80 -10.78
CA VAL A 253 -3.93 19.90 -11.12
C VAL A 253 -2.46 19.49 -11.17
N ILE A 254 -2.13 18.26 -10.77
CA ILE A 254 -0.75 17.77 -10.76
C ILE A 254 -0.37 17.32 -12.17
N GLU A 255 0.51 18.09 -12.80
CA GLU A 255 1.18 17.67 -14.02
C GLU A 255 2.39 16.80 -13.63
N TYR A 256 2.23 15.48 -13.74
CA TYR A 256 3.31 14.52 -13.51
C TYR A 256 3.61 13.74 -14.78
N GLN A 257 4.64 14.13 -15.51
CA GLN A 257 5.06 13.57 -16.79
C GLN A 257 6.58 13.35 -16.80
N PRO A 258 7.10 12.46 -15.93
CA PRO A 258 8.52 12.18 -15.89
C PRO A 258 9.00 11.58 -17.22
N ASN A 259 10.23 11.90 -17.60
CA ASN A 259 10.89 11.25 -18.72
C ASN A 259 11.29 9.82 -18.31
N LEU A 260 10.55 8.83 -18.78
CA LEU A 260 10.75 7.43 -18.40
C LEU A 260 11.75 6.74 -19.34
N PRO A 261 12.58 5.81 -18.82
CA PRO A 261 13.34 4.89 -19.64
C PRO A 261 12.46 4.12 -20.65
N PRO A 262 13.03 3.71 -21.80
CA PRO A 262 12.29 2.96 -22.81
C PRO A 262 11.70 1.67 -22.24
N ALA A 263 10.48 1.33 -22.66
CA ALA A 263 9.73 0.19 -22.12
C ALA A 263 10.07 -1.14 -22.82
N GLU A 264 10.91 -1.11 -23.87
CA GLU A 264 11.36 -2.27 -24.61
C GLU A 264 12.17 -3.23 -23.71
N GLY A 265 11.90 -4.52 -23.80
CA GLY A 265 12.61 -5.54 -23.03
C GLY A 265 12.23 -5.64 -21.55
N LEU A 266 11.40 -4.72 -21.04
CA LEU A 266 10.88 -4.81 -19.68
C LEU A 266 9.95 -6.02 -19.52
N VAL A 267 10.08 -6.73 -18.40
CA VAL A 267 9.24 -7.88 -18.07
C VAL A 267 7.75 -7.49 -18.13
N LYS A 268 6.90 -8.41 -18.58
CA LYS A 268 5.45 -8.22 -18.59
C LYS A 268 4.88 -9.10 -17.48
N LEU A 269 4.12 -8.49 -16.58
CA LEU A 269 3.30 -9.25 -15.63
C LEU A 269 2.04 -9.70 -16.37
N LYS A 270 1.83 -11.01 -16.51
CA LYS A 270 0.64 -11.56 -17.16
C LYS A 270 -0.16 -12.41 -16.17
N PRO A 271 -1.51 -12.36 -16.22
CA PRO A 271 -2.33 -13.32 -15.50
C PRO A 271 -1.95 -14.75 -15.95
N GLY A 272 -1.57 -15.60 -15.01
CA GLY A 272 -1.08 -16.97 -15.28
C GLY A 272 0.42 -17.20 -15.09
N ASP A 273 1.20 -16.15 -14.79
CA ASP A 273 2.62 -16.28 -14.41
C ASP A 273 2.82 -16.87 -12.99
N LEU A 274 1.73 -17.21 -12.28
CA LEU A 274 1.81 -18.01 -11.06
C LEU A 274 2.33 -19.40 -11.44
N ALA A 275 3.55 -19.74 -11.02
CA ALA A 275 3.95 -21.13 -10.98
C ALA A 275 2.88 -21.88 -10.19
N SER A 276 2.28 -22.89 -10.81
CA SER A 276 1.28 -23.76 -10.20
C SER A 276 1.84 -24.33 -8.89
N GLU A 277 1.32 -23.86 -7.76
CA GLU A 277 1.40 -24.52 -6.45
C GLU A 277 0.13 -25.33 -6.20
#